data_AF-A0A561W6G8-F1
#
_entry.id   AF-A0A561W6G8-F1
#
_cell.length_a   1.000
_cell.length_b   1.000
_cell.length_c   1.000
_cell.angle_alpha   90.00
_cell.angle_beta   90.00
_cell.angle_gamma   90.00
#
_symmetry.space_group_name_H-M   'P 1'
#
loop_
_entity.id
_entity.type
_entity.pdbx_description
1 polymer ?
#
loop_
_entity_poly.entity_id
_entity_poly.type
_entity_poly.pdbx_seq_one_letter_code
_entity_poly.pdbx_strand_id
1 'polypeptide(L)'
;MPGLLAAAERHLRVGVPADLTDAVTRSHLDDGRCVGWYGPTTPGWRVAIDAERADAPVPPALGRRFGVQDFWARWTRAECCCKLADVPVAAWWRLHGLGTPADGSAVWRTLRVADLVVTVGFAPASGSVPLPASVAGSRRLDR
;
A
#
# COMPACT_ATOMS: atom_id res chain seq x y z
N MET A 1 5.04 -14.48 -2.04
CA MET A 1 3.95 -13.51 -1.78
C MET A 1 2.60 -14.12 -1.39
N PRO A 2 2.04 -15.13 -2.07
CA PRO A 2 0.71 -15.67 -1.73
C PRO A 2 0.57 -16.16 -0.28
N GLY A 3 1.59 -16.84 0.27
CA GLY A 3 1.60 -17.27 1.68
C GLY A 3 1.58 -16.12 2.69
N LEU A 4 2.29 -15.01 2.41
CA LEU A 4 2.27 -13.81 3.27
C LEU A 4 0.91 -13.11 3.24
N LEU A 5 0.28 -13.01 2.07
CA LEU A 5 -1.08 -12.48 1.96
C LEU A 5 -2.09 -13.38 2.69
N ALA A 6 -1.96 -14.71 2.60
CA ALA A 6 -2.81 -15.65 3.32
C ALA A 6 -2.65 -15.56 4.85
N ALA A 7 -1.46 -15.21 5.34
CA ALA A 7 -1.18 -15.03 6.76
C ALA A 7 -1.24 -13.56 7.23
N ALA A 8 -1.65 -12.62 6.38
CA ALA A 8 -1.48 -11.19 6.60
C ALA A 8 -2.02 -10.67 7.95
N GLU A 9 -3.15 -11.20 8.41
CA GLU A 9 -3.74 -10.82 9.70
C GLU A 9 -2.78 -10.99 10.88
N ARG A 10 -1.93 -12.04 10.87
CA ARG A 10 -0.96 -12.33 11.94
C ARG A 10 0.16 -11.28 12.04
N HIS A 11 0.30 -10.46 11.01
CA HIS A 11 1.33 -9.45 10.89
C HIS A 11 0.78 -8.02 11.07
N LEU A 12 -0.53 -7.88 11.31
CA LEU A 12 -1.16 -6.60 11.59
C LEU A 12 -1.25 -6.38 13.09
N ARG A 13 -0.99 -5.15 13.52
CA ARG A 13 -1.24 -4.69 14.89
C ARG A 13 -2.00 -3.38 14.84
N VAL A 14 -2.97 -3.24 15.74
CA VAL A 14 -3.73 -1.99 15.94
C VAL A 14 -3.31 -1.39 17.27
N GLY A 15 -3.06 -0.10 17.29
CA GLY A 15 -2.64 0.63 18.49
C GLY A 15 -2.66 2.13 18.25
N VAL A 16 -1.90 2.88 19.04
CA VAL A 16 -1.64 4.30 18.77
C VAL A 16 -0.32 4.46 17.99
N PRO A 17 -0.12 5.56 17.24
CA PRO A 17 1.09 5.75 16.42
C PRO A 17 2.41 5.62 17.19
N ALA A 18 2.42 6.00 18.47
CA ALA A 18 3.58 5.94 19.35
C ALA A 18 4.02 4.51 19.67
N ASP A 19 3.09 3.55 19.68
CA ASP A 19 3.36 2.14 19.99
C ASP A 19 3.81 1.34 18.75
N LEU A 20 3.63 1.93 17.56
CA LEU A 20 3.83 1.25 16.27
C LEU A 20 5.05 1.75 15.51
N THR A 21 6.06 2.33 16.19
CA THR A 21 7.25 2.91 15.55
C THR A 21 8.05 1.92 14.72
N ASP A 22 8.05 0.65 15.13
CA ASP A 22 8.82 -0.42 14.48
C ASP A 22 8.07 -1.09 13.32
N ALA A 23 6.86 -0.63 12.99
CA ALA A 23 6.11 -1.14 11.86
C ALA A 23 6.82 -0.77 10.54
N VAL A 24 6.91 -1.73 9.62
CA VAL A 24 7.50 -1.55 8.28
C VAL A 24 6.71 -0.51 7.48
N THR A 25 5.38 -0.48 7.65
CA THR A 25 4.49 0.54 7.10
C THR A 25 3.27 0.69 7.99
N ARG A 26 2.63 1.86 7.95
CA ARG A 26 1.53 2.26 8.83
C ARG A 26 0.37 2.86 8.03
N SER A 27 -0.85 2.67 8.51
CA SER A 27 -2.02 3.48 8.14
C SER A 27 -2.62 4.12 9.38
N HIS A 28 -2.99 5.39 9.27
CA HIS A 28 -3.51 6.20 10.38
C HIS A 28 -5.00 6.41 10.19
N LEU A 29 -5.75 6.28 11.27
CA LEU A 29 -7.20 6.43 11.29
C LEU A 29 -7.59 7.81 11.83
N ASP A 30 -8.80 8.25 11.47
CA ASP A 30 -9.36 9.54 11.88
C ASP A 30 -9.65 9.66 13.39
N ASP A 31 -9.75 8.52 14.09
CA ASP A 31 -9.98 8.42 15.54
C ASP A 31 -8.70 8.33 16.37
N GLY A 32 -7.54 8.56 15.73
CA GLY A 32 -6.23 8.56 16.39
C GLY A 32 -5.58 7.18 16.52
N ARG A 33 -6.27 6.10 16.14
CA ARG A 33 -5.65 4.77 16.04
C ARG A 33 -4.74 4.68 14.82
N CYS A 34 -3.89 3.65 14.84
CA CYS A 34 -3.00 3.31 13.75
C CYS A 34 -2.96 1.79 13.57
N VAL A 35 -2.81 1.36 12.31
CA VAL A 35 -2.53 -0.02 11.95
C VAL A 35 -1.09 -0.11 11.46
N GLY A 36 -0.32 -1.07 11.96
CA GLY A 36 1.07 -1.31 11.57
C GLY A 36 1.25 -2.70 10.97
N TRP A 37 2.09 -2.79 9.93
CA TRP A 37 2.53 -4.06 9.34
C TRP A 37 3.90 -4.48 9.89
N TYR A 38 3.98 -5.72 10.38
CA TYR A 38 5.17 -6.35 10.97
C TYR A 38 5.60 -7.64 10.26
N GLY A 39 5.07 -7.89 9.07
CA GLY A 39 5.49 -9.05 8.29
C GLY A 39 6.87 -8.83 7.67
N PRO A 40 7.55 -9.92 7.28
CA PRO A 40 8.90 -9.85 6.76
C PRO A 40 8.98 -8.98 5.50
N THR A 41 10.05 -8.20 5.38
CA THR A 41 10.41 -7.54 4.13
C THR A 41 10.87 -8.59 3.12
N THR A 42 10.37 -8.50 1.89
CA THR A 42 10.77 -9.41 0.81
C THR A 42 11.64 -8.63 -0.17
N PRO A 43 12.91 -9.03 -0.41
CA PRO A 43 13.79 -8.34 -1.35
C PRO A 43 13.16 -8.19 -2.73
N GLY A 44 13.26 -6.99 -3.32
CA GLY A 44 12.66 -6.69 -4.63
C GLY A 44 11.15 -6.49 -4.59
N TRP A 45 10.52 -6.44 -3.41
CA TRP A 45 9.10 -6.17 -3.24
C TRP A 45 8.88 -5.01 -2.27
N ARG A 46 7.83 -4.25 -2.53
CA ARG A 46 7.29 -3.23 -1.64
C ARG A 46 6.02 -3.75 -0.99
N VAL A 47 5.74 -3.26 0.21
CA VAL A 47 4.50 -3.52 0.94
C VAL A 47 3.84 -2.18 1.27
N ALA A 48 2.52 -2.14 1.15
CA ALA A 48 1.71 -1.04 1.67
C ALA A 48 0.51 -1.62 2.41
N ILE A 49 0.01 -0.85 3.36
CA ILE A 49 -1.27 -1.11 3.99
C ILE A 49 -2.14 0.13 3.91
N ASP A 50 -3.44 -0.10 3.91
CA ASP A 50 -4.41 0.94 4.20
C ASP A 50 -5.56 0.40 5.04
N ALA A 51 -6.11 1.25 5.91
CA ALA A 51 -7.09 0.85 6.90
C ALA A 51 -8.13 1.96 7.07
N GLU A 52 -9.40 1.55 7.16
CA GLU A 52 -10.52 2.44 7.43
C GLU A 52 -11.48 1.80 8.42
N ARG A 53 -12.19 2.62 9.18
CA ARG A 53 -13.25 2.13 10.07
C ARG A 53 -14.39 1.53 9.25
N ALA A 54 -14.76 0.31 9.61
CA ALA A 54 -15.83 -0.48 9.01
C ALA A 54 -17.12 0.30 8.78
N ASP A 55 -17.51 1.01 9.83
CA ASP A 55 -18.83 1.62 9.98
C ASP A 55 -18.75 3.15 9.88
N ALA A 56 -17.62 3.68 9.42
CA ALA A 56 -17.52 5.10 9.12
C ALA A 56 -18.56 5.47 8.05
N PRO A 57 -19.23 6.62 8.19
CA PRO A 57 -20.17 7.07 7.19
C PRO A 57 -19.42 7.38 5.88
N VAL A 58 -19.87 6.81 4.77
CA VAL A 58 -19.33 7.15 3.45
C VAL A 58 -19.65 8.62 3.15
N PRO A 59 -18.65 9.48 2.85
CA PRO A 59 -18.90 10.87 2.53
C PRO A 59 -19.88 10.98 1.34
N PRO A 60 -20.97 11.78 1.43
CA PRO A 60 -22.03 11.77 0.41
C PRO A 60 -21.55 12.04 -1.02
N ALA A 61 -20.56 12.92 -1.19
CA ALA A 61 -19.98 13.21 -2.50
C ALA A 61 -19.25 11.99 -3.09
N LEU A 62 -18.53 11.23 -2.28
CA LEU A 62 -17.84 10.01 -2.68
C LEU A 62 -18.83 8.87 -2.90
N GLY A 63 -19.85 8.75 -2.04
CA GLY A 63 -20.94 7.80 -2.19
C GLY A 63 -21.73 7.99 -3.50
N ARG A 64 -22.03 9.25 -3.88
CA ARG A 64 -22.64 9.56 -5.18
C ARG A 64 -21.74 9.18 -6.36
N ARG A 65 -20.43 9.40 -6.22
CA ARG A 65 -19.46 9.19 -7.31
C ARG A 65 -19.13 7.71 -7.51
N PHE A 66 -19.00 6.95 -6.43
CA PHE A 66 -18.43 5.59 -6.46
C PHE A 66 -19.40 4.51 -5.95
N GLY A 67 -20.60 4.88 -5.50
CA GLY A 67 -21.54 3.99 -4.83
C GLY A 67 -21.10 3.64 -3.40
N VAL A 68 -22.05 3.23 -2.55
CA VAL A 68 -21.80 2.98 -1.12
C VAL A 68 -21.49 1.51 -0.79
N GLN A 69 -21.87 0.58 -1.66
CA GLN A 69 -21.67 -0.85 -1.42
C GLN A 69 -20.17 -1.17 -1.33
N ASP A 70 -19.76 -1.87 -0.27
CA ASP A 70 -18.37 -2.27 0.00
C ASP A 70 -17.36 -1.11 -0.13
N PHE A 71 -17.80 0.13 0.13
CA PHE A 71 -17.02 1.33 -0.17
C PHE A 71 -15.65 1.29 0.48
N TRP A 72 -15.56 1.02 1.79
CA TRP A 72 -14.29 1.01 2.52
C TRP A 72 -13.34 -0.11 2.07
N ALA A 73 -13.86 -1.25 1.60
CA ALA A 73 -13.04 -2.31 1.03
C ALA A 73 -12.45 -1.92 -0.32
N ARG A 74 -13.21 -1.21 -1.15
CA ARG A 74 -12.72 -0.68 -2.43
C ARG A 74 -11.77 0.50 -2.23
N TRP A 75 -12.09 1.38 -1.28
CA TRP A 75 -11.29 2.53 -0.90
C TRP A 75 -9.90 2.13 -0.41
N THR A 76 -9.82 1.32 0.65
CA THR A 76 -8.53 0.89 1.21
C THR A 76 -7.68 0.14 0.20
N ARG A 77 -8.31 -0.62 -0.71
CA ARG A 77 -7.61 -1.26 -1.81
C ARG A 77 -7.03 -0.26 -2.80
N ALA A 78 -7.82 0.72 -3.24
CA ALA A 78 -7.36 1.76 -4.14
C ALA A 78 -6.23 2.57 -3.52
N GLU A 79 -6.35 2.99 -2.26
CA GLU A 79 -5.28 3.72 -1.55
C GLU A 79 -4.02 2.87 -1.38
N CYS A 80 -4.16 1.59 -1.04
CA CYS A 80 -3.03 0.69 -0.98
C CYS A 80 -2.30 0.58 -2.33
N CYS A 81 -3.04 0.50 -3.43
CA CYS A 81 -2.44 0.52 -4.78
C CYS A 81 -1.81 1.88 -5.12
N CYS A 82 -2.40 3.00 -4.71
CA CYS A 82 -1.80 4.33 -4.85
C CYS A 82 -0.43 4.41 -4.17
N LYS A 83 -0.33 3.94 -2.92
CA LYS A 83 0.92 3.90 -2.14
C LYS A 83 1.98 3.02 -2.80
N LEU A 84 1.58 1.89 -3.38
CA LEU A 84 2.48 1.01 -4.12
C LEU A 84 2.91 1.61 -5.47
N ALA A 85 2.02 2.31 -6.17
CA ALA A 85 2.34 2.93 -7.45
C ALA A 85 3.10 4.26 -7.32
N ASP A 86 3.17 4.82 -6.11
CA ASP A 86 3.64 6.19 -5.84
C ASP A 86 2.84 7.24 -6.64
N VAL A 87 1.51 7.10 -6.63
CA VAL A 87 0.58 7.96 -7.38
C VAL A 87 -0.40 8.61 -6.42
N PRO A 88 -0.66 9.93 -6.52
CA PRO A 88 -1.68 10.59 -5.71
C PRO A 88 -3.08 10.01 -5.95
N VAL A 89 -3.87 9.85 -4.88
CA VAL A 89 -5.21 9.25 -4.94
C VAL A 89 -6.17 9.95 -5.92
N ALA A 90 -6.05 11.27 -6.06
CA ALA A 90 -6.84 12.04 -7.02
C ALA A 90 -6.50 11.71 -8.49
N ALA A 91 -5.23 11.44 -8.80
CA ALA A 91 -4.82 10.99 -10.12
C ALA A 91 -5.30 9.55 -10.37
N TRP A 92 -5.21 8.70 -9.35
CA TRP A 92 -5.71 7.32 -9.41
C TRP A 92 -7.20 7.25 -9.75
N TRP A 93 -8.04 8.04 -9.06
CA TRP A 93 -9.49 8.04 -9.30
C TRP A 93 -9.88 8.41 -10.73
N ARG A 94 -9.08 9.23 -11.42
CA ARG A 94 -9.35 9.61 -12.80
C ARG A 94 -9.14 8.45 -13.77
N LEU A 95 -8.21 7.56 -13.46
CA LEU A 95 -7.84 6.42 -14.31
C LEU A 95 -8.59 5.14 -13.93
N HIS A 96 -8.77 4.91 -12.64
CA HIS A 96 -9.22 3.62 -12.10
C HIS A 96 -10.47 3.72 -11.22
N GLY A 97 -10.93 4.92 -10.86
CA GLY A 97 -11.96 5.08 -9.81
C GLY A 97 -11.49 4.47 -8.49
N LEU A 98 -12.33 3.63 -7.85
CA LEU A 98 -11.93 2.78 -6.72
C LEU A 98 -11.51 1.35 -7.15
N GLY A 99 -11.23 1.16 -8.43
CA GLY A 99 -10.69 -0.07 -8.98
C GLY A 99 -9.18 -0.20 -8.76
N THR A 100 -8.64 -1.30 -9.25
CA THR A 100 -7.21 -1.64 -9.23
C THR A 100 -6.68 -1.80 -10.65
N PRO A 101 -5.36 -1.73 -10.88
CA PRO A 101 -4.80 -1.97 -12.20
C PRO A 101 -5.10 -3.42 -12.62
N ALA A 102 -5.52 -3.60 -13.87
CA ALA A 102 -5.81 -4.92 -14.44
C ALA A 102 -4.55 -5.67 -14.86
N ASP A 103 -3.39 -4.99 -14.89
CA ASP A 103 -2.10 -5.51 -15.34
C ASP A 103 -1.39 -6.42 -14.32
N GLY A 104 -1.98 -6.62 -13.13
CA GLY A 104 -1.40 -7.45 -12.08
C GLY A 104 -0.14 -6.85 -11.43
N SER A 105 0.09 -5.55 -11.59
CA SER A 105 1.22 -4.82 -10.99
C SER A 105 1.26 -4.87 -9.46
N ALA A 106 0.14 -5.21 -8.81
CA ALA A 106 0.05 -5.46 -7.39
C ALA A 106 -0.79 -6.71 -7.09
N VAL A 107 -0.49 -7.34 -5.97
CA VAL A 107 -1.32 -8.37 -5.33
C VAL A 107 -1.74 -7.88 -3.96
N TRP A 108 -2.98 -8.12 -3.56
CA TRP A 108 -3.51 -7.62 -2.30
C TRP A 108 -4.51 -8.57 -1.68
N ARG A 109 -4.80 -8.31 -0.40
CA ARG A 109 -5.90 -8.94 0.34
C ARG A 109 -6.54 -7.90 1.24
N THR A 110 -7.86 -7.82 1.19
CA THR A 110 -8.67 -7.02 2.12
C THR A 110 -9.18 -7.93 3.24
N LEU A 111 -9.08 -7.47 4.47
CA LEU A 111 -9.39 -8.17 5.71
C LEU A 111 -10.32 -7.34 6.58
N ARG A 112 -11.06 -8.01 7.46
CA ARG A 112 -11.69 -7.38 8.63
C ARG A 112 -10.79 -7.66 9.84
N VAL A 113 -10.39 -6.61 10.55
CA VAL A 113 -9.59 -6.73 11.78
C VAL A 113 -10.27 -5.87 12.83
N ALA A 114 -10.89 -6.51 13.84
CA ALA A 114 -11.83 -5.84 14.74
C ALA A 114 -12.90 -5.04 13.96
N ASP A 115 -13.02 -3.74 14.22
CA ASP A 115 -13.93 -2.80 13.54
C ASP A 115 -13.29 -2.13 12.31
N LEU A 116 -12.18 -2.64 11.79
CA LEU A 116 -11.47 -2.05 10.66
C LEU A 116 -11.61 -2.90 9.40
N VAL A 117 -11.64 -2.24 8.25
CA VAL A 117 -11.31 -2.83 6.95
C VAL A 117 -9.87 -2.50 6.65
N VAL A 118 -9.03 -3.51 6.44
CA VAL A 118 -7.60 -3.33 6.17
C VAL A 118 -7.24 -4.01 4.87
N THR A 119 -6.63 -3.29 3.94
CA THR A 119 -6.00 -3.89 2.77
C THR A 119 -4.49 -3.95 2.95
N VAL A 120 -3.92 -5.13 2.75
CA VAL A 120 -2.46 -5.34 2.64
C VAL A 120 -2.15 -5.62 1.18
N GLY A 121 -1.21 -4.87 0.61
CA GLY A 121 -0.81 -5.00 -0.78
C GLY A 121 0.70 -5.10 -0.95
N PHE A 122 1.11 -5.79 -1.99
CA PHE A 122 2.50 -5.91 -2.40
C PHE A 122 2.63 -5.70 -3.90
N ALA A 123 3.73 -5.08 -4.29
CA ALA A 123 4.11 -4.91 -5.68
C ALA A 123 5.63 -5.12 -5.82
N PRO A 124 6.13 -5.51 -7.00
CA PRO A 124 7.54 -5.42 -7.28
C PRO A 124 8.08 -4.01 -6.95
N ALA A 125 9.26 -3.96 -6.36
CA ALA A 125 10.01 -2.72 -6.31
C ALA A 125 10.34 -2.35 -7.75
N SER A 126 9.89 -1.20 -8.22
CA SER A 126 10.32 -0.68 -9.52
C SER A 126 11.84 -0.60 -9.46
N GLY A 127 12.53 -1.42 -10.25
CA GLY A 127 13.98 -1.44 -10.26
C GLY A 127 14.47 -0.04 -10.63
N SER A 128 15.24 0.60 -9.75
CA SER A 128 16.36 1.37 -10.27
C SER A 128 17.17 0.38 -11.08
N VAL A 129 17.05 0.42 -12.41
CA VAL A 129 18.04 -0.20 -13.29
C VAL A 129 19.39 0.31 -12.78
N PRO A 130 20.32 -0.54 -12.33
CA PRO A 130 21.66 -0.06 -12.00
C PRO A 130 22.17 0.60 -13.26
N LEU A 131 22.46 1.91 -13.20
CA LEU A 131 23.19 2.57 -14.27
C LEU A 131 24.46 1.73 -14.49
N PRO A 132 24.77 1.32 -15.73
CA PRO A 132 26.03 0.62 -15.97
C PRO A 132 27.14 1.51 -15.43
N ALA A 133 28.04 0.92 -14.63
CA ALA A 133 29.17 1.63 -14.07
C ALA A 133 29.90 2.32 -15.23
N SER A 134 29.89 3.66 -15.22
CA SER A 134 30.69 4.45 -16.14
C SER A 134 32.11 3.91 -16.07
N VAL A 135 32.61 3.39 -17.18
CA VAL A 135 34.01 2.99 -17.32
C VAL A 135 34.83 4.27 -17.20
N ALA A 136 35.19 4.60 -15.96
CA ALA A 136 36.20 5.59 -15.66
C ALA A 136 37.56 4.88 -15.74
N GLY A 137 38.37 5.27 -16.72
CA GLY A 137 39.82 5.09 -16.64
C GLY A 137 40.44 4.40 -17.84
N SER A 138 40.87 5.20 -18.82
CA SER A 138 42.28 5.18 -19.18
C SER A 138 42.69 6.55 -19.77
N ARG A 139 43.09 7.47 -18.87
CA ARG A 139 44.20 8.35 -19.23
C ARG A 139 45.45 7.54 -18.95
N ARG A 140 46.22 7.23 -19.99
CA ARG A 140 47.67 7.16 -19.89
C ARG A 140 48.25 8.29 -20.74
N LEU A 141 48.79 9.28 -20.03
CA LEU A 141 49.94 10.05 -20.47
C LEU A 141 51.17 9.12 -20.51
N ASP A 142 52.21 9.60 -21.20
CA ASP A 142 53.57 9.07 -21.42
C ASP A 142 53.75 8.59 -22.88
N ARG A 143 54.55 9.20 -23.76
CA ARG A 143 55.60 10.24 -23.68
C ARG A 143 55.68 10.96 -25.02
#